data_AF-A0A956UFR7-F1
#
_entry.id   AF-A0A956UFR7-F1
#
_cell.length_a   1.000
_cell.length_b   1.000
_cell.length_c   1.000
_cell.angle_alpha   90.00
_cell.angle_beta   90.00
_cell.angle_gamma   90.00
#
_symmetry.space_group_name_H-M   'P 1'
#
loop_
_entity.id
_entity.type
_entity.pdbx_description
1 polymer ?
#
loop_
_entity_poly.entity_id
_entity_poly.type
_entity_poly.pdbx_seq_one_letter_code
_entity_poly.pdbx_strand_id
1 'polypeptide(L)' 'MANDPVTATYRLQLHAGFRFDDARRIVPYLHALGISHLYLSPIARARRGSTHGYDVVDPTRISEALGGQQGY' A
#
# COMPACT_ATOMS: atom_id res chain seq x y z
N MET A 1 9.98 -17.42 4.92
CA MET A 1 8.60 -16.96 4.70
C MET A 1 8.02 -17.88 3.66
N ALA A 2 7.03 -18.70 4.04
CA ALA A 2 6.46 -19.66 3.11
C ALA A 2 5.72 -18.90 1.99
N ASN A 3 5.85 -19.38 0.76
CA ASN A 3 5.11 -18.87 -0.38
C ASN A 3 3.67 -19.40 -0.29
N ASP A 4 2.92 -18.88 0.69
CA ASP A 4 1.53 -19.26 0.91
C ASP A 4 0.72 -18.91 -0.35
N PRO A 5 -0.13 -19.83 -0.83
CA PRO A 5 -0.91 -19.59 -2.03
C PRO A 5 -1.83 -18.36 -1.85
N VAL A 6 -2.00 -17.59 -2.91
CA VAL A 6 -2.98 -16.49 -2.92
C VAL A 6 -4.39 -17.10 -2.86
N THR A 7 -5.12 -16.88 -1.77
CA THR A 7 -6.50 -17.38 -1.59
C THR A 7 -7.54 -16.25 -1.60
N ALA A 8 -7.18 -15.07 -1.12
CA ALA A 8 -8.02 -13.88 -1.09
C ALA A 8 -7.17 -12.61 -1.09
N THR A 9 -7.59 -11.59 -1.84
CA THR A 9 -6.95 -10.27 -1.90
C THR A 9 -7.84 -9.19 -1.28
N TYR A 10 -7.23 -8.18 -0.66
CA TYR A 10 -7.93 -7.00 -0.16
C TYR A 10 -7.30 -5.72 -0.72
N ARG A 11 -8.12 -4.88 -1.38
CA ARG A 11 -7.65 -3.65 -2.03
C ARG A 11 -7.50 -2.53 -1.00
N LEU A 12 -6.31 -1.93 -0.93
CA LEU A 12 -6.04 -0.74 -0.11
C LEU A 12 -5.76 0.47 -1.01
N GLN A 13 -6.49 1.55 -0.76
CA GLN A 13 -6.30 2.83 -1.42
C GLN A 13 -5.38 3.70 -0.56
N LEU A 14 -4.11 3.76 -0.93
CA LEU A 14 -3.08 4.51 -0.22
C LEU A 14 -3.07 5.97 -0.66
N HIS A 15 -3.01 6.87 0.32
CA HIS A 15 -2.85 8.32 0.12
C HIS A 15 -2.32 8.97 1.40
N ALA A 16 -2.12 10.29 1.42
CA ALA A 16 -1.57 10.98 2.59
C ALA A 16 -2.39 10.83 3.90
N GLY A 17 -3.65 10.39 3.81
CA GLY A 17 -4.52 10.12 4.96
C GLY A 17 -4.66 8.63 5.31
N PHE A 18 -4.05 7.74 4.53
CA PHE A 18 -3.98 6.30 4.79
C PHE A 18 -2.67 5.77 4.17
N ARG A 19 -1.61 5.78 4.99
CA ARG A 19 -0.22 5.54 4.60
C ARG A 19 0.19 4.08 4.84
N PHE A 20 1.45 3.72 4.56
CA PHE A 20 1.94 2.36 4.83
C PHE A 20 1.83 1.97 6.30
N ASP A 21 2.12 2.89 7.22
CA ASP A 21 1.96 2.63 8.66
C ASP A 21 0.52 2.34 9.05
N ASP A 22 -0.45 3.04 8.45
CA ASP A 22 -1.88 2.80 8.67
C ASP A 22 -2.30 1.44 8.11
N ALA A 23 -1.83 1.11 6.91
CA ALA A 23 -2.03 -0.21 6.30
C ALA A 23 -1.46 -1.33 7.19
N ARG A 24 -0.26 -1.15 7.76
CA ARG A 24 0.36 -2.12 8.67
C ARG A 24 -0.46 -2.35 9.92
N ARG A 25 -1.08 -1.30 10.48
CA ARG A 25 -1.92 -1.40 11.68
C ARG A 25 -3.16 -2.27 11.50
N ILE A 26 -3.69 -2.37 10.28
CA ILE A 26 -4.87 -3.19 10.01
C ILE A 26 -4.55 -4.63 9.55
N VAL A 27 -3.27 -4.96 9.31
CA VAL A 27 -2.86 -6.32 8.90
C VAL A 27 -3.38 -7.41 9.85
N PRO A 28 -3.29 -7.29 11.18
CA PRO A 28 -3.81 -8.33 12.07
C PRO A 28 -5.32 -8.57 11.92
N TYR A 29 -6.09 -7.51 11.69
CA TYR A 29 -7.52 -7.61 11.42
C TYR A 29 -7.80 -8.31 10.09
N LEU A 30 -7.10 -7.92 9.01
CA LEU A 30 -7.28 -8.53 7.70
C LEU A 30 -6.85 -10.00 7.68
N HIS A 31 -5.80 -10.34 8.42
CA HIS A 31 -5.38 -11.73 8.61
C HIS A 31 -6.46 -12.54 9.35
N ALA A 32 -7.02 -12.01 10.44
CA ALA A 32 -8.13 -12.66 11.17
C ALA A 32 -9.40 -12.82 10.31
N LEU A 33 -9.62 -11.90 9.36
CA LEU A 33 -10.70 -11.99 8.37
C LEU A 33 -10.45 -13.08 7.31
N GLY A 34 -9.23 -13.61 7.20
CA GLY A 34 -8.86 -14.64 6.22
C GLY A 34 -8.29 -14.09 4.91
N ILE A 35 -7.89 -12.81 4.87
CA ILE A 35 -7.22 -12.22 3.70
C ILE A 35 -5.77 -12.71 3.65
N SER A 36 -5.36 -13.25 2.49
CA SER A 36 -4.00 -13.74 2.27
C SER A 36 -3.03 -12.67 1.77
N HIS A 37 -3.50 -11.76 0.91
CA HIS A 37 -2.64 -10.82 0.19
C HIS A 37 -3.28 -9.42 0.13
N LEU A 38 -2.46 -8.39 0.25
CA LEU A 38 -2.89 -7.00 0.06
C LEU A 38 -2.66 -6.59 -1.38
N TYR A 39 -3.69 -6.04 -2.02
CA TYR A 39 -3.58 -5.41 -3.32
C TYR A 39 -3.50 -3.90 -3.09
N LEU A 40 -2.31 -3.31 -3.20
CA LEU A 40 -2.12 -1.88 -2.97
C LEU A 40 -2.41 -1.04 -4.22
N SER A 41 -2.87 0.20 -4.04
CA SER A 41 -2.80 1.22 -5.08
C SER A 41 -1.35 1.56 -5.45
N PRO A 42 -1.09 2.24 -6.58
CA PRO A 42 0.27 2.59 -7.00
C PRO A 42 1.08 3.31 -5.90
N ILE A 43 2.32 2.89 -5.72
CA ILE A 43 3.20 3.37 -4.64
C ILE A 43 4.33 4.29 -5.12
N ALA A 44 4.55 4.36 -6.43
CA ALA A 44 5.54 5.25 -7.02
C ALA A 44 5.18 6.73 -6.75
N ARG A 45 6.18 7.61 -6.79
CA ARG A 45 5.97 9.04 -6.57
C ARG A 45 4.98 9.60 -7.59
N ALA A 46 3.86 10.10 -7.09
CA ALA A 46 2.80 10.76 -7.84
C ALA A 46 2.81 12.28 -7.64
N ARG A 47 1.93 13.02 -8.33
CA ARG A 47 1.81 14.47 -8.12
C ARG A 47 1.45 14.76 -6.65
N ARG A 48 1.93 15.91 -6.17
CA ARG A 48 1.63 16.38 -4.81
C ARG A 48 0.11 16.46 -4.62
N GLY A 49 -0.39 15.87 -3.53
CA GLY A 49 -1.82 15.86 -3.21
C GLY A 49 -2.63 14.76 -3.90
N SER A 50 -1.99 13.89 -4.70
CA SER A 50 -2.68 12.74 -5.30
C SER A 50 -3.29 11.83 -4.22
N THR A 51 -4.52 11.42 -4.47
CA THR A 51 -5.29 10.51 -3.61
C THR A 51 -5.36 9.08 -4.18
N HIS A 52 -4.76 8.86 -5.36
CA HIS A 52 -4.90 7.60 -6.10
C HIS A 52 -3.57 7.04 -6.65
N GLY A 53 -2.52 7.86 -6.79
CA GLY A 53 -1.18 7.41 -7.17
C GLY A 53 -0.93 7.11 -8.66
N TYR A 54 -1.98 7.05 -9.48
CA TYR A 54 -1.85 6.78 -10.94
C TYR A 54 -1.20 7.90 -11.75
N ASP A 55 -1.15 9.13 -11.24
CA ASP A 55 -0.50 10.29 -11.84
C ASP A 55 0.99 10.35 -11.46
N VAL A 56 1.71 9.29 -11.85
CA VAL A 56 3.13 9.08 -11.56
C VAL A 56 3.98 10.18 -12.19
N VAL A 57 4.90 10.75 -11.40
CA VAL A 57 5.90 11.74 -11.84
C VAL A 57 7.33 11.23 -11.75
N ASP A 58 7.58 10.19 -10.95
CA ASP A 58 8.87 9.53 -10.88
C ASP A 58 8.67 8.03 -10.52
N PRO A 59 8.80 7.12 -11.51
CA PRO A 59 8.62 5.69 -11.29
C PRO A 59 9.79 5.03 -10.53
N THR A 60 10.90 5.75 -10.31
CA THR A 60 12.10 5.21 -9.67
C THR A 60 12.10 5.36 -8.14
N ARG A 61 11.12 6.09 -7.60
CA ARG A 61 11.02 6.39 -6.17
C ARG A 61 9.66 6.02 -5.61
N ILE A 62 9.65 5.42 -4.42
CA ILE A 62 8.44 5.27 -3.62
C ILE A 62 7.98 6.64 -3.12
N SER A 63 6.67 6.86 -3.09
CA SER A 63 6.07 8.13 -2.68
C SER A 63 6.36 8.44 -1.22
N GLU A 64 7.08 9.54 -0.96
CA GLU A 64 7.30 10.08 0.38
C GLU A 64 5.98 10.39 1.12
N ALA A 65 4.92 10.76 0.38
CA ALA A 65 3.60 11.01 0.94
C ALA A 65 2.98 9.75 1.57
N LEU A 66 3.41 8.55 1.16
CA LEU A 66 2.97 7.28 1.72
C LEU A 66 3.87 6.76 2.84
N GLY A 67 5.05 7.35 3.06
CA GLY A 67 6.07 6.83 3.99
C GLY A 67 7.46 6.66 3.38
N GLY A 68 7.59 6.82 2.06
CA GLY A 68 8.86 6.65 1.36
C GLY A 68 9.36 5.20 1.39
N GLN A 69 10.60 5.00 0.95
CA GLN A 69 11.22 3.67 0.89
C GLN A 69 11.33 2.98 2.26
N GLN A 70 11.48 3.75 3.34
CA GLN A 70 11.62 3.20 4.70
C GLN A 70 10.29 2.69 5.28
N GLY A 71 9.16 3.27 4.85
CA GLY A 71 7.84 2.85 5.30
C GLY A 71 7.26 1.68 4.52
N TYR A 72 7.84 1.34 3.36
CA TYR A 72 7.41 0.22 2.51
C TYR A 72 8.11 -1.08 2.93
#